data_AF-A0A9D1D306-F1
#
_entry.id   AF-A0A9D1D306-F1
#
_cell.length_a   1.000
_cell.length_b   1.000
_cell.length_c   1.000
_cell.angle_alpha   90.00
_cell.angle_beta   90.00
_cell.angle_gamma   90.00
#
_symmetry.space_group_name_H-M   'P 1'
#
loop_
_entity.id
_entity.type
_entity.pdbx_description
1 polymer ?
#
loop_
_entity_poly.entity_id
_entity_poly.type
_entity_poly.pdbx_seq_one_letter_code
_entity_poly.pdbx_strand_id
1 'polypeptide(L)'
;MSITLSAILELPLLQEVRVVAGVNGLSNRVDGISLFESPGSEQWLSQRSLVLNNSFILQYFEDEPEKLAEILYDSNVAGIMFKADRFFPLPPRFLERADALDLPVITFPNWLSAGQLISAISYEIMRNEVHDFSIPLVDEFLRDLTFQNEDRATLRKKMSMLGWEEGKTIGLAILYDCPVPDNEKDAFLSVLEANGFPHGFSQGTNRVIFSDMDGTKNPSKELTERSNALIAELERTHPRADGNGWLLGMGAVYPSLSLLSASYHEAKTALLAGIAESLVGVIDFRRLGFLGVLFGAKNWHYTEIIVNRILSLLKEHDEEHDTEFVKTLYSYAMNNQSAEKTAQDLFVHRNTVNYRLRSINKIIMDLFIDSTAALNMDMLCHIIRWFSASRENMF
;
A
#
# COMPACT_ATOMS: atom_id res chain seq x y z
N MET A 1 -19.24 -6.58 -8.34
CA MET A 1 -20.37 -7.18 -9.10
C MET A 1 -19.98 -7.16 -10.57
N SER A 2 -20.38 -8.13 -11.41
CA SER A 2 -20.05 -8.11 -12.84
C SER A 2 -21.18 -7.60 -13.72
N ILE A 3 -20.84 -6.87 -14.78
CA ILE A 3 -21.78 -6.24 -15.71
C ILE A 3 -22.41 -7.26 -16.66
N THR A 4 -23.68 -7.07 -17.05
CA THR A 4 -24.33 -7.90 -18.08
C THR A 4 -24.00 -7.42 -19.49
N LEU A 5 -24.04 -8.33 -20.45
CA LEU A 5 -23.85 -7.99 -21.86
C LEU A 5 -24.87 -6.95 -22.34
N SER A 6 -26.14 -7.05 -21.90
CA SER A 6 -27.18 -6.05 -22.18
C SER A 6 -26.79 -4.64 -21.73
N ALA A 7 -26.23 -4.49 -20.53
CA ALA A 7 -25.81 -3.20 -20.00
C ALA A 7 -24.57 -2.65 -20.74
N ILE A 8 -23.67 -3.53 -21.18
CA ILE A 8 -22.56 -3.12 -22.07
C ILE A 8 -23.11 -2.55 -23.38
N LEU A 9 -24.11 -3.19 -23.99
CA LEU A 9 -24.67 -2.76 -25.27
C LEU A 9 -25.41 -1.41 -25.20
N GLU A 10 -25.77 -0.93 -24.01
CA GLU A 10 -26.35 0.40 -23.79
C GLU A 10 -25.31 1.54 -23.81
N LEU A 11 -24.01 1.23 -23.86
CA LEU A 11 -22.96 2.24 -23.90
C LEU A 11 -23.12 3.18 -25.11
N PRO A 12 -22.88 4.50 -24.96
CA PRO A 12 -23.05 5.45 -26.07
C PRO A 12 -22.24 5.12 -27.32
N LEU A 13 -21.07 4.50 -27.15
CA LEU A 13 -20.20 4.07 -28.24
C LEU A 13 -20.73 2.84 -29.00
N LEU A 14 -21.64 2.07 -28.38
CA LEU A 14 -22.17 0.82 -28.92
C LEU A 14 -23.58 0.97 -29.52
N GLN A 15 -24.12 2.18 -29.64
CA GLN A 15 -25.49 2.39 -30.17
C GLN A 15 -25.71 1.85 -31.60
N GLU A 16 -24.64 1.71 -32.39
CA GLU A 16 -24.69 1.18 -33.76
C GLU A 16 -24.34 -0.31 -33.87
N VAL A 17 -24.11 -1.02 -32.75
CA VAL A 17 -23.88 -2.47 -32.79
C VAL A 17 -25.20 -3.22 -32.95
N ARG A 18 -25.14 -4.41 -33.55
CA ARG A 18 -26.33 -5.24 -33.80
C ARG A 18 -26.12 -6.62 -33.25
N VAL A 19 -27.07 -7.08 -32.43
CA VAL A 19 -27.18 -8.49 -32.04
C VAL A 19 -27.80 -9.23 -33.22
N VAL A 20 -27.11 -10.26 -33.72
CA VAL A 20 -27.51 -11.01 -34.92
C VAL A 20 -27.88 -12.47 -34.63
N ALA A 21 -27.55 -12.97 -33.43
CA ALA A 21 -28.00 -14.26 -32.90
C ALA A 21 -27.83 -14.29 -31.36
N GLY A 22 -28.44 -15.26 -30.68
CA GLY A 22 -28.28 -15.56 -29.27
C GLY A 22 -28.89 -14.53 -28.32
N VAL A 23 -30.03 -13.95 -28.69
CA VAL A 23 -30.65 -12.82 -27.95
C VAL A 23 -30.96 -13.17 -26.48
N ASN A 24 -31.30 -14.42 -26.17
CA ASN A 24 -31.60 -14.82 -24.79
C ASN A 24 -30.34 -14.82 -23.89
N GLY A 25 -29.15 -14.88 -24.47
CA GLY A 25 -27.88 -14.81 -23.75
C GLY A 25 -27.45 -13.39 -23.37
N LEU A 26 -28.21 -12.34 -23.70
CA LEU A 26 -27.83 -10.96 -23.38
C LEU A 26 -27.76 -10.67 -21.87
N SER A 27 -28.34 -11.53 -21.03
CA SER A 27 -28.19 -11.47 -19.57
C SER A 27 -26.87 -12.05 -19.05
N ASN A 28 -26.03 -12.62 -19.93
CA ASN A 28 -24.73 -13.18 -19.56
C ASN A 28 -23.86 -12.11 -18.90
N ARG A 29 -23.14 -12.51 -17.85
CA ARG A 29 -22.18 -11.65 -17.15
C ARG A 29 -20.87 -11.62 -17.92
N VAL A 30 -20.27 -10.44 -17.98
CA VAL A 30 -18.99 -10.20 -18.64
C VAL A 30 -17.98 -9.78 -17.59
N ASP A 31 -16.95 -10.61 -17.42
CA ASP A 31 -15.89 -10.42 -16.43
C ASP A 31 -14.56 -9.98 -17.11
N GLY A 32 -14.51 -9.98 -18.45
CA GLY A 32 -13.32 -9.60 -19.20
C GLY A 32 -13.51 -9.63 -20.71
N ILE A 33 -12.41 -9.41 -21.43
CA ILE A 33 -12.35 -9.44 -22.89
C ILE A 33 -11.30 -10.48 -23.30
N SER A 34 -11.59 -11.26 -24.33
CA SER A 34 -10.63 -12.22 -24.91
C SER A 34 -10.52 -12.03 -26.42
N LEU A 35 -9.39 -12.43 -26.98
CA LEU A 35 -9.16 -12.46 -28.43
C LEU A 35 -9.04 -13.93 -28.85
N PHE A 36 -9.62 -14.28 -29.99
CA PHE A 36 -9.62 -15.66 -30.51
C PHE A 36 -9.02 -15.72 -31.91
N GLU A 37 -7.69 -15.77 -32.01
CA GLU A 37 -7.00 -15.50 -33.27
C GLU A 37 -6.90 -16.71 -34.21
N SER A 38 -6.89 -17.93 -33.67
CA SER A 38 -6.77 -19.16 -34.46
C SER A 38 -7.38 -20.39 -33.78
N PRO A 39 -7.81 -21.41 -34.54
CA PRO A 39 -8.14 -22.73 -33.97
C PRO A 39 -6.97 -23.30 -33.17
N GLY A 40 -7.27 -24.02 -32.08
CA GLY A 40 -6.28 -24.54 -31.14
C GLY A 40 -5.90 -23.58 -29.99
N SER A 41 -6.44 -22.35 -29.99
CA SER A 41 -6.21 -21.36 -28.93
C SER A 41 -7.36 -21.27 -27.90
N GLU A 42 -8.31 -22.22 -27.95
CA GLU A 42 -9.52 -22.24 -27.12
C GLU A 42 -9.19 -22.27 -25.63
N GLN A 43 -8.11 -22.96 -25.26
CA GLN A 43 -7.64 -23.05 -23.88
C GLN A 43 -7.25 -21.70 -23.25
N TRP A 44 -7.05 -20.66 -24.07
CA TRP A 44 -6.71 -19.30 -23.62
C TRP A 44 -7.94 -18.40 -23.49
N LEU A 45 -9.13 -18.88 -23.89
CA LEU A 45 -10.37 -18.16 -23.67
C LEU A 45 -10.71 -18.18 -22.19
N SER A 46 -10.89 -16.99 -21.63
CA SER A 46 -11.32 -16.86 -20.24
C SER A 46 -12.82 -17.09 -20.13
N GLN A 47 -13.27 -17.78 -19.09
CA GLN A 47 -14.69 -17.90 -18.79
C GLN A 47 -15.33 -16.52 -18.62
N ARG A 48 -16.57 -16.37 -19.08
CA ARG A 48 -17.35 -15.11 -19.04
C ARG A 48 -16.67 -13.92 -19.72
N SER A 49 -15.74 -14.18 -20.63
CA SER A 49 -15.16 -13.13 -21.46
C SER A 49 -16.07 -12.79 -22.63
N LEU A 50 -16.04 -11.53 -23.06
CA LEU A 50 -16.57 -11.13 -24.36
C LEU A 50 -15.46 -11.28 -25.40
N VAL A 51 -15.66 -12.18 -26.37
CA VAL A 51 -14.65 -12.44 -27.39
C VAL A 51 -14.73 -11.37 -28.47
N LEU A 52 -13.61 -10.70 -28.75
CA LEU A 52 -13.51 -9.77 -29.87
C LEU A 52 -12.80 -10.45 -31.03
N ASN A 53 -13.42 -10.35 -32.21
CA ASN A 53 -12.85 -10.95 -33.41
C ASN A 53 -13.14 -10.15 -34.67
N ASN A 54 -12.30 -10.37 -35.66
CA ASN A 54 -12.56 -10.06 -37.05
C ASN A 54 -13.16 -11.29 -37.72
N SER A 55 -14.03 -11.13 -38.71
CA SER A 55 -14.67 -12.26 -39.41
C SER A 55 -13.68 -13.22 -40.12
N PHE A 56 -12.37 -12.98 -40.04
CA PHE A 56 -11.31 -13.79 -40.63
C PHE A 56 -11.19 -15.19 -40.02
N ILE A 57 -11.54 -15.37 -38.74
CA ILE A 57 -11.55 -16.69 -38.09
C ILE A 57 -12.47 -17.68 -38.80
N LEU A 58 -13.52 -17.19 -39.49
CA LEU A 58 -14.51 -18.01 -40.17
C LEU A 58 -13.93 -18.83 -41.34
N GLN A 59 -12.79 -18.41 -41.91
CA GLN A 59 -12.13 -19.18 -42.97
C GLN A 59 -11.69 -20.57 -42.51
N TYR A 60 -11.43 -20.74 -41.20
CA TYR A 60 -11.01 -22.03 -40.64
C TYR A 60 -12.20 -22.98 -40.39
N PHE A 61 -13.42 -22.47 -40.50
CA PHE A 61 -14.65 -23.19 -40.21
C PHE A 61 -15.61 -23.16 -41.41
N GLU A 62 -15.11 -23.01 -42.64
CA GLU A 62 -15.94 -22.85 -43.84
C GLU A 62 -16.89 -24.04 -44.07
N ASP A 63 -16.38 -25.27 -43.89
CA ASP A 63 -17.17 -26.50 -44.06
C ASP A 63 -18.14 -26.77 -42.88
N GLU A 64 -17.74 -26.36 -41.67
CA GLU A 64 -18.42 -26.66 -40.41
C GLU A 64 -18.49 -25.43 -39.47
N PRO A 65 -19.23 -24.38 -39.88
CA PRO A 65 -19.26 -23.11 -39.15
C PRO A 65 -19.90 -23.21 -37.76
N GLU A 66 -20.74 -24.23 -37.53
CA GLU A 66 -21.37 -24.55 -36.24
C GLU A 66 -20.35 -24.81 -35.14
N LYS A 67 -19.20 -25.42 -35.49
CA LYS A 67 -18.17 -25.82 -34.53
C LYS A 67 -17.59 -24.61 -33.80
N LEU A 68 -17.54 -23.44 -34.45
CA LEU A 68 -17.10 -22.23 -33.79
C LEU A 68 -18.06 -21.83 -32.65
N ALA A 69 -19.37 -21.93 -32.86
CA ALA A 69 -20.35 -21.63 -31.82
C ALA A 69 -20.24 -22.63 -30.65
N GLU A 70 -20.03 -23.91 -30.95
CA GLU A 70 -19.85 -24.96 -29.95
C GLU A 70 -18.58 -24.74 -29.11
N ILE A 71 -17.44 -24.44 -29.75
CA ILE A 71 -16.18 -24.11 -29.08
C ILE A 71 -16.34 -22.94 -28.10
N LEU A 72 -16.98 -21.87 -28.54
CA LEU A 72 -17.19 -20.68 -27.72
C LEU A 72 -18.12 -20.98 -26.54
N TYR A 73 -19.20 -21.72 -26.79
CA TYR A 73 -20.13 -22.15 -25.76
C TYR A 73 -19.46 -23.06 -24.71
N ASP A 74 -18.70 -24.07 -25.15
CA ASP A 74 -17.96 -24.99 -24.27
C ASP A 74 -16.89 -24.26 -23.44
N SER A 75 -16.31 -23.18 -23.99
CA SER A 75 -15.37 -22.29 -23.29
C SER A 75 -16.06 -21.36 -22.28
N ASN A 76 -17.40 -21.41 -22.18
CA ASN A 76 -18.22 -20.60 -21.29
C ASN A 76 -17.98 -19.10 -21.45
N VAL A 77 -17.83 -18.63 -22.69
CA VAL A 77 -17.70 -17.18 -22.96
C VAL A 77 -19.05 -16.48 -22.85
N ALA A 78 -19.04 -15.18 -22.57
CA ALA A 78 -20.27 -14.41 -22.43
C ALA A 78 -20.95 -14.10 -23.79
N GLY A 79 -20.16 -14.07 -24.85
CA GLY A 79 -20.60 -13.81 -26.23
C GLY A 79 -19.42 -13.49 -27.14
N ILE A 80 -19.71 -13.18 -28.41
CA ILE A 80 -18.70 -12.81 -29.41
C ILE A 80 -19.12 -11.57 -30.20
N MET A 81 -18.16 -10.68 -30.46
CA MET A 81 -18.32 -9.51 -31.33
C MET A 81 -17.47 -9.61 -32.59
N PHE A 82 -18.10 -9.45 -33.74
CA PHE A 82 -17.45 -9.40 -35.04
C PHE A 82 -17.44 -7.99 -35.62
N LYS A 83 -16.30 -7.62 -36.21
CA LYS A 83 -16.25 -6.44 -37.07
C LYS A 83 -17.03 -6.72 -38.36
N ALA A 84 -18.14 -5.99 -38.54
CA ALA A 84 -19.13 -6.25 -39.58
C ALA A 84 -18.51 -6.26 -40.99
N ASP A 85 -18.75 -7.36 -41.71
CA ASP A 85 -18.45 -7.54 -43.15
C ASP A 85 -17.03 -7.16 -43.58
N ARG A 86 -16.05 -7.26 -42.67
CA ARG A 86 -14.67 -6.84 -42.98
C ARG A 86 -13.94 -7.81 -43.91
N PHE A 87 -14.17 -9.11 -43.74
CA PHE A 87 -13.49 -10.16 -44.54
C PHE A 87 -14.46 -11.22 -45.07
N PHE A 88 -15.37 -11.72 -44.24
CA PHE A 88 -16.28 -12.81 -44.58
C PHE A 88 -17.67 -12.52 -43.97
N PRO A 89 -18.76 -12.82 -44.70
CA PRO A 89 -20.10 -12.76 -44.11
C PRO A 89 -20.27 -13.84 -43.04
N LEU A 90 -21.12 -13.58 -42.05
CA LEU A 90 -21.43 -14.56 -41.01
C LEU A 90 -22.28 -15.71 -41.61
N PRO A 91 -21.86 -16.98 -41.54
CA PRO A 91 -22.61 -18.09 -42.11
C PRO A 91 -23.97 -18.28 -41.41
N PRO A 92 -25.08 -18.49 -42.14
CA PRO A 92 -26.41 -18.72 -41.53
C PRO A 92 -26.41 -19.89 -40.55
N ARG A 93 -25.72 -20.96 -40.92
CA ARG A 93 -25.50 -22.16 -40.12
C ARG A 93 -24.90 -21.84 -38.72
N PHE A 94 -23.85 -21.01 -38.68
CA PHE A 94 -23.26 -20.53 -37.42
C PHE A 94 -24.26 -19.72 -36.58
N LEU A 95 -25.04 -18.83 -37.21
CA LEU A 95 -26.04 -18.02 -36.52
C LEU A 95 -27.16 -18.88 -35.92
N GLU A 96 -27.68 -19.85 -36.69
CA GLU A 96 -28.69 -20.82 -36.23
C GLU A 96 -28.18 -21.64 -35.03
N ARG A 97 -26.91 -22.07 -35.06
CA ARG A 97 -26.29 -22.79 -33.94
C ARG A 97 -26.11 -21.90 -32.72
N ALA A 98 -25.69 -20.65 -32.91
CA ALA A 98 -25.53 -19.69 -31.82
C ALA A 98 -26.87 -19.34 -31.16
N ASP A 99 -27.94 -19.17 -31.95
CA ASP A 99 -29.31 -19.04 -31.42
C ASP A 99 -29.73 -20.25 -30.59
N ALA A 100 -29.49 -21.47 -31.09
CA ALA A 100 -29.83 -22.69 -30.36
C ALA A 100 -29.06 -22.89 -29.05
N LEU A 101 -27.88 -22.26 -28.92
CA LEU A 101 -27.03 -22.29 -27.72
C LEU A 101 -27.22 -21.04 -26.83
N ASP A 102 -28.12 -20.13 -27.20
CA ASP A 102 -28.26 -18.82 -26.58
C ASP A 102 -26.92 -18.04 -26.48
N LEU A 103 -26.00 -18.25 -27.42
CA LEU A 103 -24.68 -17.60 -27.47
C LEU A 103 -24.80 -16.26 -28.21
N PRO A 104 -24.63 -15.10 -27.53
CA PRO A 104 -24.80 -13.81 -28.19
C PRO A 104 -23.74 -13.58 -29.27
N VAL A 105 -24.21 -13.30 -30.48
CA VAL A 105 -23.37 -12.87 -31.60
C VAL A 105 -23.70 -11.43 -31.93
N ILE A 106 -22.69 -10.57 -31.84
CA ILE A 106 -22.83 -9.13 -32.02
C ILE A 106 -21.96 -8.69 -33.19
N THR A 107 -22.44 -7.75 -33.98
CA THR A 107 -21.67 -7.11 -35.05
C THR A 107 -21.49 -5.63 -34.75
N PHE A 108 -20.32 -5.09 -35.05
CA PHE A 108 -20.01 -3.67 -34.85
C PHE A 108 -19.44 -3.03 -36.13
N PRO A 109 -19.68 -1.72 -36.35
CA PRO A 109 -19.41 -1.07 -37.62
C PRO A 109 -17.92 -0.89 -37.93
N ASN A 110 -17.60 -0.66 -39.21
CA ASN A 110 -16.20 -0.59 -39.66
C ASN A 110 -15.41 0.61 -39.14
N TRP A 111 -16.09 1.72 -38.83
CA TRP A 111 -15.47 2.92 -38.27
C TRP A 111 -15.05 2.72 -36.81
N LEU A 112 -15.65 1.76 -36.10
CA LEU A 112 -15.32 1.47 -34.71
C LEU A 112 -14.09 0.55 -34.64
N SER A 113 -13.07 0.97 -33.88
CA SER A 113 -11.84 0.19 -33.71
C SER A 113 -11.95 -0.78 -32.54
N ALA A 114 -11.24 -1.92 -32.64
CA ALA A 114 -11.17 -2.87 -31.53
C ALA A 114 -10.57 -2.24 -30.27
N GLY A 115 -9.58 -1.35 -30.41
CA GLY A 115 -9.01 -0.62 -29.28
C GLY A 115 -10.03 0.27 -28.56
N GLN A 116 -10.93 0.94 -29.28
CA GLN A 116 -12.02 1.72 -28.68
C GLN A 116 -13.04 0.82 -27.96
N LEU A 117 -13.38 -0.33 -28.54
CA LEU A 117 -14.25 -1.32 -27.90
C LEU A 117 -13.63 -1.87 -26.62
N ILE A 118 -12.38 -2.32 -26.69
CA ILE A 118 -11.63 -2.83 -25.55
C ILE A 118 -11.62 -1.77 -24.45
N SER A 119 -11.23 -0.54 -24.78
CA SER A 119 -11.14 0.54 -23.78
C SER A 119 -12.49 0.84 -23.13
N ALA A 120 -13.57 0.96 -23.91
CA ALA A 120 -14.89 1.30 -23.39
C ALA A 120 -15.49 0.17 -22.54
N ILE A 121 -15.38 -1.07 -23.00
CA ILE A 121 -15.93 -2.24 -22.30
C ILE A 121 -15.10 -2.55 -21.07
N SER A 122 -13.75 -2.51 -21.15
CA SER A 122 -12.89 -2.68 -19.98
C SER A 122 -13.13 -1.60 -18.94
N TYR A 123 -13.30 -0.33 -19.33
CA TYR A 123 -13.66 0.74 -18.41
C TYR A 123 -14.99 0.44 -17.70
N GLU A 124 -15.98 -0.07 -18.42
CA GLU A 124 -17.30 -0.36 -17.86
C GLU A 124 -17.31 -1.60 -16.96
N ILE A 125 -16.58 -2.66 -17.32
CA ILE A 125 -16.36 -3.84 -16.46
C ILE A 125 -15.67 -3.39 -15.17
N MET A 126 -14.59 -2.62 -15.29
CA MET A 126 -13.91 -2.02 -14.14
C MET A 126 -14.89 -1.18 -13.32
N ARG A 127 -15.66 -0.27 -13.96
CA ARG A 127 -16.68 0.58 -13.32
C ARG A 127 -17.75 -0.20 -12.55
N ASN A 128 -18.20 -1.34 -13.05
CA ASN A 128 -19.22 -2.15 -12.38
C ASN A 128 -18.63 -3.04 -11.27
N GLU A 129 -17.32 -3.33 -11.35
CA GLU A 129 -16.52 -3.82 -10.23
C GLU A 129 -16.22 -2.70 -9.20
N VAL A 130 -16.35 -1.42 -9.59
CA VAL A 130 -16.10 -0.22 -8.75
C VAL A 130 -17.27 0.10 -7.83
N HIS A 131 -17.23 -0.45 -6.62
CA HIS A 131 -17.15 0.47 -5.47
C HIS A 131 -15.70 0.74 -5.04
N ASP A 132 -14.70 0.11 -5.68
CA ASP A 132 -13.40 -0.08 -5.05
C ASP A 132 -12.16 0.00 -5.99
N PHE A 133 -12.18 0.66 -7.16
CA PHE A 133 -10.94 0.88 -7.97
C PHE A 133 -10.37 2.30 -7.89
N SER A 134 -11.16 3.32 -7.51
CA SER A 134 -10.60 4.64 -7.20
C SER A 134 -9.65 4.57 -6.01
N ILE A 135 -9.91 3.68 -5.04
CA ILE A 135 -9.08 3.47 -3.86
C ILE A 135 -7.73 2.81 -4.25
N PRO A 136 -7.66 1.69 -4.99
CA PRO A 136 -6.42 1.12 -5.50
C PRO A 136 -5.57 2.05 -6.37
N LEU A 137 -6.17 2.83 -7.29
CA LEU A 137 -5.40 3.75 -8.13
C LEU A 137 -4.82 4.91 -7.32
N VAL A 138 -5.59 5.45 -6.37
CA VAL A 138 -5.12 6.48 -5.44
C VAL A 138 -4.05 5.90 -4.50
N ASP A 139 -4.25 4.70 -3.97
CA ASP A 139 -3.31 4.03 -3.08
C ASP A 139 -1.99 3.69 -3.78
N GLU A 140 -2.04 3.24 -5.04
CA GLU A 140 -0.86 3.04 -5.89
C GLU A 140 -0.14 4.35 -6.14
N PHE A 141 -0.86 5.40 -6.54
CA PHE A 141 -0.27 6.72 -6.75
C PHE A 141 0.38 7.29 -5.47
N LEU A 142 -0.30 7.21 -4.33
CA LEU A 142 0.22 7.66 -3.04
C LEU A 142 1.43 6.82 -2.60
N ARG A 143 1.46 5.51 -2.91
CA ARG A 143 2.61 4.64 -2.69
C ARG A 143 3.81 5.09 -3.52
N ASP A 144 3.63 5.29 -4.82
CA ASP A 144 4.71 5.72 -5.72
C ASP A 144 5.26 7.09 -5.34
N LEU A 145 4.37 8.01 -4.96
CA LEU A 145 4.73 9.35 -4.48
C LEU A 145 5.49 9.31 -3.14
N THR A 146 5.09 8.41 -2.24
CA THR A 146 5.75 8.21 -0.94
C THR A 146 7.17 7.70 -1.09
N PHE A 147 7.37 6.68 -1.95
CA PHE A 147 8.67 6.04 -2.15
C PHE A 147 9.50 6.63 -3.29
N GLN A 148 8.96 7.60 -4.03
CA GLN A 148 9.61 8.21 -5.19
C GLN A 148 10.02 7.16 -6.24
N ASN A 149 9.15 6.16 -6.47
CA ASN A 149 9.42 5.02 -7.35
C ASN A 149 9.34 5.38 -8.85
N GLU A 150 8.68 6.48 -9.19
CA GLU A 150 8.46 6.92 -10.56
C GLU A 150 9.08 8.31 -10.83
N ASP A 151 9.33 8.60 -12.10
CA ASP A 151 9.77 9.92 -12.52
C ASP A 151 8.66 10.98 -12.37
N ARG A 152 9.06 12.25 -12.26
CA ARG A 152 8.12 13.36 -12.03
C ARG A 152 7.09 13.55 -13.14
N ALA A 153 7.39 13.18 -14.39
CA ALA A 153 6.44 13.35 -15.49
C ALA A 153 5.32 12.30 -15.39
N THR A 154 5.66 11.06 -15.05
CA THR A 154 4.67 9.99 -14.83
C THR A 154 3.78 10.29 -13.62
N LEU A 155 4.36 10.71 -12.49
CA LEU A 155 3.59 11.12 -11.31
C LEU A 155 2.64 12.29 -11.61
N ARG A 156 3.06 13.29 -12.39
CA ARG A 156 2.19 14.40 -12.82
C ARG A 156 1.02 13.93 -13.67
N LYS A 157 1.25 12.96 -14.56
CA LYS A 157 0.20 12.37 -15.40
C LYS A 157 -0.81 11.61 -14.54
N LYS A 158 -0.36 10.76 -13.61
CA LYS A 158 -1.22 10.05 -12.64
C LYS A 158 -2.03 11.04 -11.80
N MET A 159 -1.39 12.08 -11.25
CA MET A 159 -2.04 13.14 -10.49
C MET A 159 -3.16 13.86 -11.28
N SER A 160 -2.90 14.21 -12.54
CA SER A 160 -3.90 14.83 -13.42
C SER A 160 -5.07 13.90 -13.73
N MET A 161 -4.84 12.59 -13.85
CA MET A 161 -5.91 11.60 -14.05
C MET A 161 -6.82 11.48 -12.84
N LEU A 162 -6.28 11.69 -11.63
CA LEU A 162 -7.05 11.73 -10.38
C LEU A 162 -7.81 13.05 -10.18
N GLY A 163 -7.63 14.04 -11.06
CA GLY A 163 -8.20 15.38 -10.90
C GLY A 163 -7.58 16.15 -9.73
N TRP A 164 -6.39 15.76 -9.29
CA TRP A 164 -5.69 16.39 -8.16
C TRP A 164 -4.71 17.44 -8.67
N GLU A 165 -4.54 18.49 -7.88
CA GLU A 165 -3.55 19.53 -8.12
C GLU A 165 -2.33 19.33 -7.22
N GLU A 166 -1.18 19.90 -7.60
CA GLU A 166 0.06 19.77 -6.84
C GLU A 166 -0.08 20.32 -5.40
N GLY A 167 -0.95 21.33 -5.21
CA GLY A 167 -1.26 21.93 -3.91
C GLY A 167 -2.20 21.11 -3.03
N LYS A 168 -2.66 19.92 -3.48
CA LYS A 168 -3.52 19.07 -2.65
C LYS A 168 -2.80 18.71 -1.35
N THR A 169 -3.51 18.89 -0.24
CA THR A 169 -2.98 18.64 1.10
C THR A 169 -3.42 17.26 1.57
N ILE A 170 -2.46 16.38 1.85
CA ILE A 170 -2.70 15.02 2.36
C ILE A 170 -1.98 14.86 3.69
N GLY A 171 -2.70 14.33 4.69
CA GLY A 171 -2.14 13.85 5.94
C GLY A 171 -1.71 12.40 5.84
N LEU A 172 -0.61 12.04 6.50
CA LEU A 172 -0.05 10.69 6.49
C LEU A 172 0.22 10.21 7.92
N ALA A 173 -0.20 8.98 8.20
CA ALA A 173 0.13 8.25 9.41
C ALA A 173 0.57 6.81 9.08
N ILE A 174 1.29 6.18 10.00
CA ILE A 174 1.73 4.79 9.91
C ILE A 174 1.26 4.05 11.15
N LEU A 175 0.38 3.08 10.98
CA LEU A 175 -0.06 2.16 12.01
C LEU A 175 0.95 1.02 12.18
N TYR A 176 1.38 0.79 13.41
CA TYR A 176 2.39 -0.21 13.74
C TYR A 176 1.81 -1.62 13.76
N ASP A 177 2.55 -2.57 13.19
CA ASP A 177 2.42 -4.00 13.42
C ASP A 177 0.96 -4.48 13.46
N CYS A 178 0.34 -4.43 12.30
CA CYS A 178 -1.08 -4.62 12.04
C CYS A 178 -1.30 -5.94 11.27
N PRO A 179 -1.19 -7.11 11.93
CA PRO A 179 -1.54 -8.39 11.30
C PRO A 179 -3.07 -8.48 11.23
N VAL A 180 -3.68 -8.01 10.14
CA VAL A 180 -5.12 -8.18 9.92
C VAL A 180 -5.34 -9.53 9.22
N PRO A 181 -6.05 -10.49 9.84
CA PRO A 181 -6.44 -11.72 9.17
C PRO A 181 -7.26 -11.43 7.90
N ASP A 182 -7.09 -12.22 6.84
CA ASP A 182 -7.78 -11.98 5.55
C ASP A 182 -9.31 -11.91 5.69
N ASN A 183 -9.89 -12.64 6.64
CA ASN A 183 -11.32 -12.65 6.92
C ASN A 183 -11.86 -11.41 7.67
N GLU A 184 -10.99 -10.59 8.26
CA GLU A 184 -11.37 -9.35 8.97
C GLU A 184 -10.92 -8.08 8.23
N LYS A 185 -10.27 -8.24 7.08
CA LYS A 185 -9.65 -7.16 6.31
C LYS A 185 -10.64 -6.04 5.94
N ASP A 186 -11.84 -6.41 5.49
CA ASP A 186 -12.86 -5.44 5.07
C ASP A 186 -13.44 -4.67 6.25
N ALA A 187 -13.68 -5.35 7.38
CA ALA A 187 -14.15 -4.72 8.60
C ALA A 187 -13.11 -3.73 9.16
N PHE A 188 -11.84 -4.14 9.15
CA PHE A 188 -10.73 -3.29 9.56
C PHE A 188 -10.56 -2.06 8.64
N LEU A 189 -10.63 -2.25 7.32
CA LEU A 189 -10.59 -1.17 6.34
C LEU A 189 -11.75 -0.18 6.54
N SER A 190 -12.95 -0.68 6.82
CA SER A 190 -14.12 0.14 7.09
C SER A 190 -13.92 1.04 8.32
N VAL A 191 -13.20 0.56 9.35
CA VAL A 191 -12.86 1.39 10.52
C VAL A 191 -11.90 2.52 10.16
N LEU A 192 -10.90 2.27 9.30
CA LEU A 192 -9.99 3.31 8.83
C LEU A 192 -10.74 4.39 8.05
N GLU A 193 -11.56 3.98 7.09
CA GLU A 193 -12.35 4.89 6.25
C GLU A 193 -13.32 5.74 7.10
N ALA A 194 -14.05 5.11 8.02
CA ALA A 194 -14.99 5.79 8.91
C ALA A 194 -14.31 6.82 9.83
N ASN A 195 -13.01 6.66 10.12
CA ASN A 195 -12.21 7.61 10.89
C ASN A 195 -11.42 8.60 10.00
N GLY A 196 -11.78 8.69 8.72
CA GLY A 196 -11.22 9.67 7.79
C GLY A 196 -9.91 9.24 7.15
N PHE A 197 -9.59 7.94 7.12
CA PHE A 197 -8.44 7.37 6.42
C PHE A 197 -8.89 6.43 5.29
N PRO A 198 -9.47 6.98 4.20
CA PRO A 198 -10.03 6.18 3.10
C PRO A 198 -8.97 5.52 2.22
N HIS A 199 -7.70 5.92 2.34
CA HIS A 199 -6.60 5.49 1.49
C HIS A 199 -5.47 4.92 2.33
N GLY A 200 -4.78 3.90 1.83
CA GLY A 200 -3.66 3.31 2.54
C GLY A 200 -3.14 2.01 1.96
N PHE A 201 -1.90 1.68 2.32
CA PHE A 201 -1.26 0.47 1.82
C PHE A 201 -0.38 -0.18 2.88
N SER A 202 -0.18 -1.50 2.73
CA SER A 202 0.69 -2.26 3.63
C SER A 202 2.15 -2.19 3.21
N GLN A 203 3.04 -2.07 4.21
CA GLN A 203 4.49 -2.08 4.09
C GLN A 203 5.07 -2.99 5.19
N GLY A 204 5.30 -4.27 4.86
CA GLY A 204 5.61 -5.29 5.85
C GLY A 204 4.42 -5.49 6.79
N THR A 205 4.65 -5.47 8.11
CA THR A 205 3.57 -5.52 9.11
C THR A 205 2.95 -4.16 9.39
N ASN A 206 3.53 -3.06 8.91
CA ASN A 206 2.98 -1.73 9.12
C ASN A 206 1.98 -1.36 8.02
N ARG A 207 1.05 -0.46 8.35
CA ARG A 207 0.12 0.10 7.38
C ARG A 207 0.28 1.61 7.28
N VAL A 208 0.57 2.11 6.08
CA VAL A 208 0.58 3.53 5.78
C VAL A 208 -0.85 3.93 5.43
N ILE A 209 -1.38 4.96 6.10
CA ILE A 209 -2.74 5.44 5.92
C ILE A 209 -2.72 6.94 5.62
N PHE A 210 -3.64 7.36 4.76
CA PHE A 210 -3.71 8.73 4.27
C PHE A 210 -5.09 9.32 4.53
N SER A 211 -5.08 10.61 4.85
CA SER A 211 -6.30 11.37 5.10
C SER A 211 -6.32 12.60 4.21
N ASP A 212 -7.44 12.83 3.52
CA ASP A 212 -7.61 14.07 2.77
C ASP A 212 -7.78 15.24 3.74
N MET A 213 -6.90 16.23 3.59
CA MET A 213 -6.80 17.41 4.43
C MET A 213 -7.09 18.69 3.65
N ASP A 214 -7.45 18.57 2.37
CA ASP A 214 -7.71 19.71 1.52
C ASP A 214 -8.90 20.55 2.03
N GLY A 215 -8.80 21.87 1.90
CA GLY A 215 -9.80 22.81 2.45
C GLY A 215 -9.90 22.88 3.98
N THR A 216 -9.09 22.12 4.73
CA THR A 216 -9.11 22.12 6.20
C THR A 216 -8.39 23.34 6.76
N LYS A 217 -9.01 24.06 7.73
CA LYS A 217 -8.43 25.28 8.34
C LYS A 217 -7.16 25.02 9.13
N ASN A 218 -7.07 23.89 9.83
CA ASN A 218 -5.88 23.48 10.58
C ASN A 218 -5.60 21.99 10.32
N PRO A 219 -5.02 21.66 9.15
CA PRO A 219 -4.82 20.28 8.70
C PRO A 219 -4.13 19.40 9.73
N SER A 220 -3.10 19.94 10.39
CA SER A 220 -2.31 19.14 11.32
C SER A 220 -3.02 18.89 12.66
N LYS A 221 -3.92 19.79 13.08
CA LYS A 221 -4.79 19.54 14.25
C LYS A 221 -5.85 18.50 13.90
N GLU A 222 -6.51 18.64 12.76
CA GLU A 222 -7.51 17.70 12.26
C GLU A 222 -6.93 16.28 12.14
N LEU A 223 -5.76 16.12 11.51
CA LEU A 223 -5.11 14.81 11.39
C LEU A 223 -4.81 14.19 12.78
N THR A 224 -4.45 15.01 13.76
CA THR A 224 -4.23 14.55 15.14
C THR A 224 -5.52 14.04 15.77
N GLU A 225 -6.62 14.77 15.60
CA GLU A 225 -7.94 14.39 16.13
C GLU A 225 -8.46 13.10 15.48
N ARG A 226 -8.37 12.98 14.15
CA ARG A 226 -8.70 11.75 13.40
C ARG A 226 -7.85 10.56 13.83
N SER A 227 -6.54 10.76 14.00
CA SER A 227 -5.64 9.70 14.43
C SER A 227 -5.97 9.19 15.84
N ASN A 228 -6.29 10.10 16.77
CA ASN A 228 -6.68 9.70 18.13
C ASN A 228 -8.04 8.98 18.16
N ALA A 229 -9.01 9.45 17.37
CA ALA A 229 -10.30 8.79 17.22
C ALA A 229 -10.15 7.38 16.64
N LEU A 230 -9.30 7.24 15.60
CA LEU A 230 -8.98 5.95 15.01
C LEU A 230 -8.38 4.99 16.03
N ILE A 231 -7.36 5.41 16.79
CA ILE A 231 -6.76 4.56 17.82
C ILE A 231 -7.81 4.10 18.84
N ALA A 232 -8.64 5.03 19.35
CA ALA A 232 -9.67 4.68 20.33
C ALA A 232 -10.69 3.66 19.77
N GLU A 233 -11.05 3.79 18.49
CA GLU A 233 -11.97 2.87 17.83
C GLU A 233 -11.32 1.50 17.55
N LEU A 234 -10.04 1.48 17.16
CA LEU A 234 -9.28 0.24 16.97
C LEU A 234 -9.11 -0.52 18.29
N GLU A 235 -8.83 0.16 19.41
CA GLU A 235 -8.80 -0.46 20.74
C GLU A 235 -10.13 -1.12 21.11
N ARG A 236 -11.25 -0.52 20.69
CA ARG A 236 -12.60 -1.01 21.00
C ARG A 236 -13.02 -2.17 20.11
N THR A 237 -12.69 -2.13 18.83
CA THR A 237 -13.21 -3.05 17.80
C THR A 237 -12.23 -4.13 17.39
N HIS A 238 -10.94 -3.85 17.46
CA HIS A 238 -9.84 -4.72 17.04
C HIS A 238 -8.69 -4.67 18.06
N PRO A 239 -8.92 -5.04 19.34
CA PRO A 239 -7.85 -5.04 20.34
C PRO A 239 -6.75 -6.01 19.94
N ARG A 240 -5.48 -5.64 20.16
CA ARG A 240 -4.35 -6.49 19.78
C ARG A 240 -4.28 -7.73 20.68
N ALA A 241 -3.98 -8.88 20.06
CA ALA A 241 -3.89 -10.17 20.75
C ALA A 241 -2.70 -10.29 21.71
N ASP A 242 -1.66 -9.48 21.53
CA ASP A 242 -0.49 -9.40 22.40
C ASP A 242 -0.73 -8.58 23.68
N GLY A 243 -1.92 -7.97 23.81
CA GLY A 243 -2.28 -7.11 24.95
C GLY A 243 -1.61 -5.73 24.93
N ASN A 244 -0.84 -5.41 23.88
CA ASN A 244 -0.28 -4.08 23.69
C ASN A 244 -1.34 -3.15 23.09
N GLY A 245 -1.26 -1.86 23.39
CA GLY A 245 -2.07 -0.85 22.72
C GLY A 245 -1.61 -0.61 21.28
N TRP A 246 -2.50 -0.10 20.44
CA TRP A 246 -2.19 0.36 19.11
C TRP A 246 -1.20 1.54 19.15
N LEU A 247 -0.24 1.53 18.24
CA LEU A 247 0.74 2.60 18.07
C LEU A 247 0.65 3.15 16.65
N LEU A 248 0.63 4.48 16.53
CA LEU A 248 0.57 5.18 15.25
C LEU A 248 1.57 6.33 15.24
N GLY A 249 2.49 6.33 14.27
CA GLY A 249 3.39 7.45 14.00
C GLY A 249 2.82 8.38 12.95
N MET A 250 2.82 9.68 13.19
CA MET A 250 2.22 10.68 12.32
C MET A 250 3.26 11.71 11.86
N GLY A 251 3.25 12.02 10.56
CA GLY A 251 4.11 13.04 9.97
C GLY A 251 3.49 14.43 10.00
N ALA A 252 4.25 15.45 9.62
CA ALA A 252 3.69 16.79 9.43
C ALA A 252 2.85 16.86 8.15
N VAL A 253 1.81 17.71 8.17
CA VAL A 253 0.95 17.91 7.01
C VAL A 253 1.49 19.05 6.16
N TYR A 254 1.74 18.78 4.89
CA TYR A 254 2.29 19.74 3.93
C TYR A 254 1.27 20.12 2.86
N PRO A 255 1.17 21.40 2.46
CA PRO A 255 0.29 21.85 1.39
C PRO A 255 0.91 21.59 0.00
N SER A 256 1.43 20.38 -0.20
CA SER A 256 2.01 19.94 -1.46
C SER A 256 2.21 18.42 -1.46
N LEU A 257 1.68 17.76 -2.50
CA LEU A 257 1.87 16.32 -2.71
C LEU A 257 3.35 15.93 -2.85
N SER A 258 4.19 16.81 -3.40
CA SER A 258 5.62 16.52 -3.57
C SER A 258 6.38 16.35 -2.24
N LEU A 259 5.80 16.79 -1.11
CA LEU A 259 6.37 16.65 0.23
C LEU A 259 5.84 15.42 0.99
N LEU A 260 5.01 14.59 0.36
CA LEU A 260 4.46 13.39 1.00
C LEU A 260 5.55 12.41 1.46
N SER A 261 6.61 12.24 0.66
CA SER A 261 7.77 11.44 1.04
C SER A 261 8.47 11.96 2.31
N ALA A 262 8.55 13.29 2.50
CA ALA A 262 9.08 13.87 3.73
C ALA A 262 8.17 13.56 4.92
N SER A 263 6.85 13.76 4.77
CA SER A 263 5.87 13.38 5.80
C SER A 263 5.92 11.89 6.16
N TYR A 264 6.20 11.02 5.20
CA TYR A 264 6.38 9.58 5.45
C TYR A 264 7.60 9.30 6.31
N HIS A 265 8.75 9.93 5.99
CA HIS A 265 9.96 9.79 6.81
C HIS A 265 9.75 10.31 8.23
N GLU A 266 9.05 11.42 8.39
CA GLU A 266 8.66 11.96 9.70
C GLU A 266 7.76 11.01 10.49
N ALA A 267 6.71 10.47 9.84
CA ALA A 267 5.81 9.50 10.45
C ALA A 267 6.54 8.22 10.86
N LYS A 268 7.48 7.75 10.03
CA LYS A 268 8.34 6.60 10.34
C LYS A 268 9.24 6.90 11.54
N THR A 269 9.83 8.09 11.61
CA THR A 269 10.64 8.52 12.76
C THR A 269 9.81 8.58 14.05
N ALA A 270 8.59 9.13 13.98
CA ALA A 270 7.66 9.16 15.11
C ALA A 270 7.23 7.77 15.55
N LEU A 271 6.96 6.88 14.60
CA LEU A 271 6.64 5.49 14.87
C LEU A 271 7.81 4.78 15.58
N LEU A 272 9.03 4.89 15.06
CA LEU A 272 10.22 4.28 15.65
C LEU A 272 10.51 4.82 17.05
N ALA A 273 10.32 6.13 17.27
CA ALA A 273 10.41 6.71 18.61
C ALA A 273 9.35 6.14 19.57
N GLY A 274 8.13 5.96 19.08
CA GLY A 274 7.05 5.31 19.84
C GLY A 274 7.40 3.87 20.25
N ILE A 275 7.92 3.07 19.32
CA ILE A 275 8.34 1.68 19.58
C ILE A 275 9.50 1.68 20.59
N ALA A 276 10.52 2.52 20.36
CA ALA A 276 11.72 2.61 21.19
C ALA A 276 11.39 2.95 22.65
N GLU A 277 10.42 3.82 22.88
CA GLU A 277 10.00 4.27 24.22
C GLU A 277 8.83 3.44 24.79
N SER A 278 8.46 2.33 24.14
CA SER A 278 7.32 1.47 24.52
C SER A 278 6.01 2.26 24.69
N LEU A 279 5.76 3.23 23.82
CA LEU A 279 4.57 4.07 23.85
C LEU A 279 3.42 3.44 23.08
N VAL A 280 2.21 3.84 23.44
CA VAL A 280 0.96 3.51 22.74
C VAL A 280 0.23 4.79 22.37
N GLY A 281 -0.66 4.71 21.39
CA GLY A 281 -1.42 5.83 20.85
C GLY A 281 -0.72 6.56 19.71
N VAL A 282 -1.04 7.84 19.55
CA VAL A 282 -0.57 8.68 18.45
C VAL A 282 0.73 9.41 18.85
N ILE A 283 1.80 9.15 18.11
CA ILE A 283 3.07 9.89 18.22
C ILE A 283 3.18 10.85 17.04
N ASP A 284 3.11 12.14 17.34
CA ASP A 284 3.26 13.22 16.38
C ASP A 284 4.73 13.60 16.23
N PHE A 285 5.27 13.52 15.02
CA PHE A 285 6.65 13.92 14.73
C PHE A 285 6.98 15.33 15.24
N ARG A 286 6.03 16.28 15.14
CA ARG A 286 6.22 17.67 15.57
C ARG A 286 6.42 17.81 17.08
N ARG A 287 6.07 16.77 17.85
CA ARG A 287 6.20 16.73 19.31
C ARG A 287 7.50 16.04 19.77
N LEU A 288 8.32 15.53 18.85
CA LEU A 288 9.60 14.88 19.18
C LEU A 288 10.71 15.86 19.59
N GLY A 289 10.58 17.15 19.27
CA GLY A 289 11.59 18.16 19.60
C GLY A 289 12.96 17.83 18.99
N PHE A 290 14.02 17.83 19.82
CA PHE A 290 15.39 17.54 19.37
C PHE A 290 15.59 16.13 18.80
N LEU A 291 14.80 15.14 19.23
CA LEU A 291 14.84 13.80 18.64
C LEU A 291 14.40 13.84 17.17
N GLY A 292 13.42 14.68 16.84
CA GLY A 292 13.00 14.91 15.45
C GLY A 292 14.10 15.54 14.60
N VAL A 293 14.91 16.44 15.16
CA VAL A 293 16.08 17.03 14.47
C VAL A 293 17.16 15.98 14.25
N LEU A 294 17.47 15.18 15.27
CA LEU A 294 18.51 14.15 15.22
C LEU A 294 18.19 13.06 14.20
N PHE A 295 16.96 12.54 14.23
CA PHE A 295 16.53 11.43 13.37
C PHE A 295 15.98 11.88 12.02
N GLY A 296 15.49 13.12 11.91
CA GLY A 296 15.01 13.72 10.65
C GLY A 296 16.12 14.30 9.78
N ALA A 297 17.30 14.60 10.35
CA ALA A 297 18.47 14.93 9.57
C ALA A 297 18.85 13.70 8.72
N LYS A 298 19.01 13.87 7.41
CA LYS A 298 19.39 12.83 6.43
C LYS A 298 20.76 12.16 6.67
N ASN A 299 21.29 12.23 7.88
CA ASN A 299 22.60 11.76 8.32
C ASN A 299 22.47 10.55 9.26
N TRP A 300 21.49 9.67 9.02
CA TRP A 300 21.34 8.41 9.76
C TRP A 300 22.65 7.61 9.78
N HIS A 301 23.30 7.51 8.61
CA HIS A 301 24.60 6.87 8.47
C HIS A 301 25.68 7.46 9.39
N TYR A 302 25.67 8.77 9.62
CA TYR A 302 26.63 9.41 10.52
C TYR A 302 26.33 9.10 12.00
N THR A 303 25.04 9.03 12.35
CA THR A 303 24.59 8.59 13.68
C THR A 303 25.05 7.16 13.97
N GLU A 304 24.85 6.26 13.01
CA GLU A 304 25.31 4.87 13.07
C GLU A 304 26.83 4.77 13.23
N ILE A 305 27.62 5.52 12.45
CA ILE A 305 29.09 5.57 12.59
C ILE A 305 29.49 5.97 14.01
N ILE A 306 28.86 7.00 14.56
CA ILE A 306 29.17 7.48 15.91
C ILE A 306 28.86 6.41 16.94
N VAL A 307 27.68 5.79 16.88
CA VAL A 307 27.29 4.79 17.87
C VAL A 307 28.14 3.54 17.75
N ASN A 308 28.39 3.05 16.54
CA ASN A 308 29.29 1.92 16.32
C ASN A 308 30.68 2.19 16.87
N ARG A 309 31.21 3.40 16.70
CA ARG A 309 32.49 3.79 17.29
C ARG A 309 32.48 3.73 18.81
N ILE A 310 31.42 4.23 19.46
CA ILE A 310 31.29 4.15 20.92
C ILE A 310 31.19 2.68 21.36
N LEU A 311 30.35 1.89 20.70
CA LEU A 311 30.15 0.48 21.04
C LEU A 311 31.43 -0.34 20.85
N SER A 312 32.20 -0.11 19.78
CA SER A 312 33.50 -0.75 19.58
C SER A 312 34.47 -0.47 20.72
N LEU A 313 34.57 0.78 21.19
CA LEU A 313 35.44 1.13 22.31
C LEU A 313 35.00 0.50 23.63
N LEU A 314 33.68 0.39 23.86
CA LEU A 314 33.16 -0.32 25.03
C LEU A 314 33.40 -1.83 24.93
N LYS A 315 33.28 -2.43 23.74
CA LYS A 315 33.60 -3.85 23.49
C LYS A 315 35.07 -4.14 23.74
N GLU A 316 35.98 -3.30 23.22
CA GLU A 316 37.42 -3.40 23.47
C GLU A 316 37.74 -3.31 24.97
N HIS A 317 37.14 -2.36 25.68
CA HIS A 317 37.33 -2.24 27.13
C HIS A 317 36.80 -3.48 27.89
N ASP A 318 35.63 -3.99 27.49
CA ASP A 318 35.04 -5.21 28.06
C ASP A 318 35.97 -6.42 27.88
N GLU A 319 36.59 -6.57 26.70
CA GLU A 319 37.56 -7.64 26.42
C GLU A 319 38.87 -7.48 27.20
N GLU A 320 39.41 -6.26 27.32
CA GLU A 320 40.68 -5.99 28.00
C GLU A 320 40.59 -6.09 29.53
N HIS A 321 39.45 -5.71 30.12
CA HIS A 321 39.29 -5.53 31.56
C HIS A 321 38.26 -6.48 32.19
N ASP A 322 37.72 -7.43 31.43
CA ASP A 322 36.64 -8.35 31.84
C ASP A 322 35.44 -7.58 32.43
N THR A 323 35.05 -6.49 31.76
CA THR A 323 33.89 -5.67 32.13
C THR A 323 32.65 -6.05 31.32
N GLU A 324 31.48 -5.53 31.71
CA GLU A 324 30.22 -5.73 30.96
C GLU A 324 29.55 -4.37 30.66
N PHE A 325 30.33 -3.40 30.20
CA PHE A 325 29.89 -2.04 29.92
C PHE A 325 28.86 -2.00 28.78
N VAL A 326 29.07 -2.75 27.70
CA VAL A 326 28.12 -2.80 26.57
C VAL A 326 26.76 -3.31 27.05
N LYS A 327 26.76 -4.44 27.76
CA LYS A 327 25.56 -5.04 28.34
C LYS A 327 24.89 -4.12 29.36
N THR A 328 25.68 -3.43 30.18
CA THR A 328 25.16 -2.47 31.16
C THR A 328 24.53 -1.26 30.50
N LEU A 329 25.17 -0.70 29.46
CA LEU A 329 24.65 0.43 28.70
C LEU A 329 23.33 0.05 28.00
N TYR A 330 23.29 -1.12 27.38
CA TYR A 330 22.08 -1.64 26.73
C TYR A 330 20.94 -1.79 27.73
N SER A 331 21.16 -2.51 28.84
CA SER A 331 20.15 -2.69 29.89
C SER A 331 19.74 -1.36 30.52
N TYR A 332 20.66 -0.41 30.69
CA TYR A 332 20.35 0.95 31.17
C TYR A 332 19.46 1.73 30.20
N ALA A 333 19.76 1.68 28.91
CA ALA A 333 18.94 2.30 27.88
C ALA A 333 17.52 1.70 27.87
N MET A 334 17.39 0.37 27.91
CA MET A 334 16.09 -0.33 27.90
C MET A 334 15.27 -0.12 29.18
N ASN A 335 15.94 0.15 30.31
CA ASN A 335 15.27 0.41 31.59
C ASN A 335 14.94 1.89 31.82
N ASN A 336 14.75 2.68 30.76
CA ASN A 336 14.48 4.12 30.79
C ASN A 336 15.47 4.87 31.71
N GLN A 337 16.75 4.51 31.61
CA GLN A 337 17.83 5.14 32.36
C GLN A 337 17.67 5.01 33.89
N SER A 338 16.98 3.97 34.37
CA SER A 338 16.86 3.66 35.79
C SER A 338 17.94 2.69 36.25
N ALA A 339 18.95 3.21 36.96
CA ALA A 339 20.01 2.39 37.54
C ALA A 339 19.50 1.28 38.48
N GLU A 340 18.33 1.48 39.10
CA GLU A 340 17.71 0.50 39.99
C GLU A 340 17.10 -0.67 39.22
N LYS A 341 16.36 -0.38 38.14
CA LYS A 341 15.81 -1.42 37.26
C LYS A 341 16.92 -2.16 36.51
N THR A 342 17.94 -1.45 36.03
CA THR A 342 19.13 -2.05 35.40
C THR A 342 19.87 -2.99 36.34
N ALA A 343 19.97 -2.65 37.63
CA ALA A 343 20.60 -3.52 38.62
C ALA A 343 19.83 -4.83 38.80
N GLN A 344 18.50 -4.76 38.84
CA GLN A 344 17.62 -5.92 38.89
C GLN A 344 17.76 -6.79 37.63
N ASP A 345 17.70 -6.18 36.45
CA ASP A 345 17.81 -6.86 35.15
C ASP A 345 19.15 -7.57 34.95
N LEU A 346 20.24 -6.95 35.41
CA LEU A 346 21.59 -7.52 35.33
C LEU A 346 21.95 -8.42 36.52
N PHE A 347 21.08 -8.58 37.51
CA PHE A 347 21.33 -9.31 38.75
C PHE A 347 22.58 -8.83 39.50
N VAL A 348 22.80 -7.52 39.55
CA VAL A 348 23.93 -6.88 40.26
C VAL A 348 23.45 -5.83 41.26
N HIS A 349 24.34 -5.31 42.09
CA HIS A 349 24.02 -4.20 42.98
C HIS A 349 23.97 -2.86 42.22
N ARG A 350 23.06 -1.94 42.61
CA ARG A 350 22.92 -0.60 42.00
C ARG A 350 24.23 0.21 41.97
N ASN A 351 25.08 0.04 42.99
CA ASN A 351 26.39 0.68 43.03
C ASN A 351 27.30 0.23 41.88
N THR A 352 27.23 -1.05 41.49
CA THR A 352 27.98 -1.60 40.36
C THR A 352 27.50 -0.96 39.06
N VAL A 353 26.18 -0.84 38.85
CA VAL A 353 25.62 -0.12 37.69
C VAL A 353 26.11 1.33 37.65
N ASN A 354 25.98 2.07 38.76
CA ASN A 354 26.44 3.46 38.84
C ASN A 354 27.95 3.61 38.61
N TYR A 355 28.75 2.62 39.01
CA TYR A 355 30.19 2.59 38.71
C TYR A 355 30.43 2.39 37.20
N ARG A 356 29.82 1.34 36.61
CA ARG A 356 29.93 1.04 35.17
C ARG A 356 29.47 2.22 34.32
N LEU A 357 28.34 2.86 34.63
CA LEU A 357 27.83 4.04 33.92
C LEU A 357 28.77 5.24 34.00
N ARG A 358 29.43 5.46 35.15
CA ARG A 358 30.45 6.52 35.28
C ARG A 358 31.66 6.25 34.39
N SER A 359 32.11 5.00 34.31
CA SER A 359 33.21 4.60 33.42
C SER A 359 32.85 4.73 31.94
N ILE A 360 31.65 4.26 31.54
CA ILE A 360 31.11 4.42 30.18
C ILE A 360 31.07 5.90 29.80
N ASN A 361 30.52 6.75 30.68
CA ASN A 361 30.42 8.19 30.41
C ASN A 361 31.81 8.83 30.25
N LYS A 362 32.82 8.38 31.01
CA LYS A 362 34.20 8.85 30.86
C LYS A 362 34.76 8.52 29.47
N ILE A 363 34.60 7.29 29.00
CA ILE A 363 35.04 6.86 27.65
C ILE A 363 34.37 7.71 26.56
N ILE A 364 33.07 7.99 26.73
CA ILE A 364 32.30 8.84 25.80
C ILE A 364 32.78 10.29 25.83
N MET A 365 33.10 10.84 27.00
CA MET A 365 33.65 12.19 27.10
C MET A 365 35.02 12.32 26.43
N ASP A 366 35.86 11.29 26.51
CA ASP A 366 37.19 11.31 25.89
C ASP A 366 37.12 11.26 24.34
N LEU A 367 35.97 10.85 23.78
CA LEU A 367 35.71 10.77 22.33
C LEU A 367 35.29 12.08 21.68
N PHE A 368 34.57 12.93 22.41
CA PHE A 368 33.94 14.14 21.86
C PHE A 368 34.55 15.40 22.47
N ILE A 369 34.73 16.45 21.65
CA ILE A 369 35.29 17.74 22.09
C ILE A 369 34.27 18.54 22.93
N ASP A 370 33.06 18.03 23.17
CA ASP A 370 31.95 18.79 23.76
C ASP A 370 31.69 18.50 25.25
N SER A 371 31.26 19.55 25.96
CA SER A 371 31.24 19.65 27.43
C SER A 371 29.99 19.09 28.12
N THR A 372 29.01 18.54 27.38
CA THR A 372 27.74 18.06 27.95
C THR A 372 27.62 16.52 27.95
N ALA A 373 28.36 15.89 28.86
CA ALA A 373 28.38 14.42 29.04
C ALA A 373 26.98 13.82 29.29
N ALA A 374 26.13 14.51 30.05
CA ALA A 374 24.76 14.06 30.33
C ALA A 374 23.91 14.01 29.05
N LEU A 375 23.99 15.04 28.22
CA LEU A 375 23.27 15.08 26.94
C LEU A 375 23.75 13.96 25.99
N ASN A 376 25.05 13.70 25.94
CA ASN A 376 25.62 12.62 25.11
C ASN A 376 25.11 11.24 25.57
N MET A 377 25.10 10.98 26.87
CA MET A 377 24.57 9.73 27.43
C MET A 377 23.08 9.57 27.19
N ASP A 378 22.30 10.64 27.37
CA ASP A 378 20.87 10.64 27.13
C ASP A 378 20.57 10.36 25.66
N MET A 379 21.22 11.09 24.75
CA MET A 379 21.10 10.88 23.30
C MET A 379 21.51 9.47 22.91
N LEU A 380 22.63 8.95 23.44
CA LEU A 380 23.07 7.59 23.15
C LEU A 380 22.03 6.55 23.60
N CYS A 381 21.43 6.71 24.78
CA CYS A 381 20.37 5.81 25.24
C CYS A 381 19.15 5.84 24.31
N HIS A 382 18.71 7.02 23.87
CA HIS A 382 17.62 7.16 22.89
C HIS A 382 17.97 6.50 21.55
N ILE A 383 19.19 6.71 21.06
CA ILE A 383 19.65 6.11 19.80
C ILE A 383 19.72 4.58 19.91
N ILE A 384 20.23 4.04 21.03
CA ILE A 384 20.27 2.59 21.29
C ILE A 384 18.86 1.99 21.29
N ARG A 385 17.91 2.61 22.01
CA ARG A 385 16.49 2.17 21.98
C ARG A 385 15.92 2.21 20.57
N TRP A 386 16.27 3.23 19.78
CA TRP A 386 15.83 3.36 18.40
C TRP A 386 16.39 2.25 17.50
N PHE A 387 17.69 1.93 17.57
CA PHE A 387 18.29 0.84 16.79
C PHE A 387 17.67 -0.51 17.15
N SER A 388 17.41 -0.76 18.44
CA SER A 388 16.70 -1.96 18.88
C SER A 388 15.28 -2.03 18.28
N ALA A 389 14.59 -0.90 18.15
CA ALA A 389 13.25 -0.81 17.59
C ALA A 389 13.22 -0.96 16.05
N SER A 390 14.24 -0.47 15.34
CA SER A 390 14.29 -0.47 13.87
C SER A 390 14.59 -1.85 13.26
N ARG A 391 14.94 -2.85 14.08
CA ARG A 391 15.46 -4.17 13.67
C ARG A 391 16.73 -4.08 12.80
N GLU A 392 17.43 -2.95 12.84
CA GLU A 392 18.78 -2.83 12.30
C GLU A 392 19.73 -3.47 13.35
N ASN A 393 20.27 -4.64 13.04
CA ASN A 393 21.18 -5.35 13.95
C ASN A 393 22.46 -4.53 14.14
N MET A 394 22.60 -3.91 15.31
CA MET A 394 23.79 -3.13 15.67
C MET A 394 24.58 -3.74 16.85
N PHE A 395 24.05 -4.77 17.51
CA PHE A 395 24.63 -5.39 18.71
C PHE A 395 25.18 -6.78 18.48
#